data_AF-A0A3R6WPF3-F1
#
_entry.id   AF-A0A3R6WPF3-F1
#
_cell.length_a   1.000
_cell.length_b   1.000
_cell.length_c   1.000
_cell.angle_alpha   90.00
_cell.angle_beta   90.00
_cell.angle_gamma   90.00
#
_symmetry.space_group_name_H-M   'P 1'
#
loop_
_entity.id
_entity.type
_entity.pdbx_description
1 polymer ?
#
loop_
_entity_poly.entity_id
_entity_poly.type
_entity_poly.pdbx_seq_one_letter_code
_entity_poly.pdbx_strand_id
1 'polypeptide(L)'
;AYFVFFWFTFFLYTSICTFFGQWMCALCPNTKVANVAVGAVSCIFNLFSGFLLPYPMMRGWYKWIIYIVPSSYSLRSLAVSQVGICENGEGNGCHQLEGLANYTGNVADWAQKEFEFNPENRYKYMLVLIGMWVILQTCIYLTLKYVSHLKR
;
A
#
# COMPACT_ATOMS: atom_id res chain seq x y z
N ALA A 1 1.81 19.67 -8.43
CA ALA A 1 0.73 18.68 -8.28
C ALA A 1 1.21 17.35 -7.67
N TYR A 2 2.34 16.79 -8.13
CA TYR A 2 2.87 15.50 -7.67
C TYR A 2 3.25 15.43 -6.18
N PHE A 3 3.81 16.50 -5.62
CA PHE A 3 4.14 16.56 -4.18
C PHE A 3 2.89 16.40 -3.28
N VAL A 4 1.79 17.10 -3.62
CA VAL A 4 0.52 17.01 -2.88
C VAL A 4 -0.07 15.60 -2.99
N PHE A 5 0.01 14.98 -4.18
CA PHE A 5 -0.45 13.62 -4.40
C PHE A 5 0.35 12.59 -3.58
N PHE A 6 1.68 12.75 -3.51
CA PHE A 6 2.55 11.94 -2.67
C PHE A 6 2.17 12.08 -1.19
N TRP A 7 2.07 13.32 -0.70
CA TRP A 7 1.77 13.59 0.71
C TRP A 7 0.39 13.07 1.10
N PHE A 8 -0.60 13.24 0.23
CA PHE A 8 -1.96 12.73 0.44
C PHE A 8 -2.00 11.19 0.46
N THR A 9 -1.32 10.52 -0.48
CA THR A 9 -1.22 9.06 -0.49
C THR A 9 -0.51 8.54 0.76
N PHE A 10 0.56 9.21 1.19
CA PHE A 10 1.32 8.86 2.38
C PHE A 10 0.48 9.03 3.66
N PHE A 11 -0.26 10.13 3.76
CA PHE A 11 -1.21 10.37 4.84
C PHE A 11 -2.31 9.31 4.88
N LEU A 12 -2.93 9.00 3.74
CA LEU A 12 -3.93 7.93 3.63
C LEU A 12 -3.37 6.60 4.13
N TYR A 13 -2.21 6.17 3.64
CA TYR A 13 -1.58 4.92 4.07
C TYR A 13 -1.30 4.89 5.57
N THR A 14 -0.71 5.95 6.11
CA THR A 14 -0.40 6.05 7.54
C THR A 14 -1.67 5.98 8.38
N SER A 15 -2.72 6.69 7.96
CA SER A 15 -4.01 6.66 8.65
C SER A 15 -4.66 5.27 8.63
N ILE A 16 -4.58 4.52 7.52
CA ILE A 16 -5.07 3.14 7.43
C ILE A 16 -4.34 2.26 8.46
N CYS A 17 -3.02 2.36 8.56
CA CYS A 17 -2.23 1.61 9.53
C CYS A 17 -2.61 1.96 10.97
N THR A 18 -2.78 3.24 11.29
CA THR A 18 -3.19 3.68 12.63
C THR A 18 -4.58 3.18 12.99
N PHE A 19 -5.54 3.34 12.08
CA PHE A 19 -6.91 2.90 12.29
C PHE A 19 -7.01 1.37 12.39
N PHE A 20 -6.22 0.62 11.62
CA PHE A 20 -6.14 -0.84 11.74
C PHE A 20 -5.62 -1.27 13.12
N GLY A 21 -4.60 -0.59 13.64
CA GLY A 21 -4.10 -0.81 15.00
C GLY A 21 -5.16 -0.52 16.07
N GLN A 22 -5.89 0.59 15.92
CA GLN A 22 -7.00 0.93 16.83
C GLN A 22 -8.14 -0.09 16.79
N TRP A 23 -8.50 -0.57 15.60
CA TRP A 23 -9.51 -1.61 15.42
C TRP A 23 -9.13 -2.90 16.17
N MET A 24 -7.88 -3.31 16.05
CA MET A 24 -7.38 -4.52 16.73
C MET A 24 -7.33 -4.36 18.26
N CYS A 25 -6.96 -3.17 18.74
CA CYS A 25 -7.03 -2.84 20.16
C CYS A 25 -8.46 -2.85 20.71
N ALA A 26 -9.46 -2.48 19.91
CA ALA A 26 -10.86 -2.53 20.31
C ALA A 26 -11.43 -3.97 20.33
N LEU A 27 -10.92 -4.85 19.48
CA LEU A 27 -11.33 -6.26 19.41
C LEU A 27 -10.69 -7.13 20.50
N CYS A 28 -9.46 -6.83 20.90
CA CYS A 28 -8.74 -7.63 21.87
C CYS A 28 -8.96 -7.12 23.31
N PRO A 29 -9.23 -8.02 24.28
CA PRO A 29 -9.42 -7.64 25.69
C PRO A 29 -8.11 -7.24 26.40
N ASN A 30 -6.94 -7.48 25.79
CA ASN A 30 -5.63 -7.20 26.38
C ASN A 30 -4.70 -6.52 25.37
N THR A 31 -4.09 -5.40 25.78
CA THR A 31 -3.17 -4.60 24.97
C THR A 31 -1.92 -5.37 24.52
N LYS A 32 -1.42 -6.31 25.32
CA LYS A 32 -0.25 -7.14 24.93
C LYS A 32 -0.57 -8.04 23.74
N VAL A 33 -1.75 -8.67 23.76
CA VAL A 33 -2.21 -9.56 22.68
C VAL A 33 -2.53 -8.76 21.42
N ALA A 34 -3.18 -7.59 21.58
CA ALA A 34 -3.44 -6.67 20.48
C ALA A 34 -2.15 -6.28 19.75
N ASN A 35 -1.11 -5.90 20.51
CA ASN A 35 0.16 -5.44 19.92
C ASN A 35 0.88 -6.55 19.14
N VAL A 36 0.91 -7.77 19.68
CA VAL A 36 1.50 -8.94 18.97
C VAL A 36 0.72 -9.24 17.70
N ALA A 37 -0.61 -9.19 17.76
CA ALA A 37 -1.46 -9.48 16.60
C ALA A 37 -1.34 -8.41 15.51
N VAL A 38 -1.30 -7.13 15.87
CA VAL A 38 -1.03 -6.02 14.93
C VAL A 38 0.36 -6.18 14.31
N GLY A 39 1.37 -6.54 15.09
CA GLY A 39 2.72 -6.80 14.58
C GLY A 39 2.74 -7.93 13.55
N ALA A 40 2.11 -9.07 13.87
CA ALA A 40 2.02 -10.21 12.96
C ALA A 40 1.30 -9.86 11.64
N VAL A 41 0.17 -9.14 11.72
CA VAL A 41 -0.56 -8.70 10.51
C VAL A 41 0.24 -7.68 9.70
N SER A 42 0.96 -6.77 10.36
CA SER A 42 1.83 -5.81 9.68
C SER A 42 2.95 -6.50 8.90
N CYS A 43 3.55 -7.56 9.46
CA CYS A 43 4.53 -8.38 8.74
C CYS A 43 3.94 -9.03 7.50
N ILE A 44 2.72 -9.57 7.59
CA ILE A 44 2.00 -10.14 6.45
C ILE A 44 1.74 -9.07 5.39
N PHE A 45 1.24 -7.89 5.78
CA PHE A 45 1.03 -6.77 4.86
C PHE A 45 2.33 -6.28 4.21
N ASN A 46 3.46 -6.36 4.91
CA ASN A 46 4.75 -6.02 4.34
C ASN A 46 5.22 -7.07 3.32
N LEU A 47 5.09 -8.36 3.63
CA LEU A 47 5.45 -9.47 2.73
C LEU A 47 4.64 -9.45 1.42
N PHE A 48 3.34 -9.19 1.52
CA PHE A 48 2.44 -9.12 0.36
C PHE A 48 2.28 -7.70 -0.21
N SER A 49 3.11 -6.74 0.19
CA SER A 49 3.07 -5.36 -0.35
C SER A 49 3.45 -5.26 -1.83
N GLY A 50 3.93 -6.33 -2.44
CA GLY A 50 4.39 -6.33 -3.82
C GLY A 50 5.81 -5.79 -4.02
N PHE A 51 6.46 -5.26 -2.95
CA PHE A 51 7.87 -4.87 -2.98
C PHE A 51 8.82 -6.05 -2.77
N LEU A 52 8.56 -6.86 -1.73
CA LEU A 52 9.35 -8.05 -1.39
C LEU A 52 9.07 -9.24 -2.31
N LEU A 53 7.82 -9.37 -2.77
CA LEU A 53 7.42 -10.38 -3.74
C LEU A 53 6.77 -9.70 -4.95
N PRO A 54 7.46 -9.62 -6.10
CA PRO A 54 6.94 -8.95 -7.28
C PRO A 54 5.66 -9.63 -7.75
N TYR A 55 4.64 -8.82 -8.05
CA TYR A 55 3.32 -9.26 -8.52
C TYR A 55 3.36 -10.29 -9.67
N PRO A 56 4.24 -10.17 -10.69
CA PRO A 56 4.30 -11.14 -11.79
C PRO A 56 4.76 -12.54 -11.36
N MET A 57 5.51 -12.67 -10.26
CA MET A 57 6.03 -13.96 -9.77
C MET A 57 5.05 -14.68 -8.83
N MET A 58 3.92 -14.06 -8.47
CA MET A 58 3.01 -14.59 -7.46
C MET A 58 2.01 -15.62 -8.06
N ARG A 59 1.95 -16.84 -7.50
CA ARG A 59 1.01 -17.91 -7.94
C ARG A 59 -0.45 -17.45 -7.81
N GLY A 60 -1.29 -17.82 -8.77
CA GLY A 60 -2.63 -17.23 -8.99
C GLY A 60 -3.54 -17.07 -7.78
N TRP A 61 -3.57 -18.03 -6.84
CA TRP A 61 -4.40 -17.92 -5.63
C TRP A 61 -3.95 -16.78 -4.70
N TYR A 62 -2.64 -16.53 -4.57
CA TYR A 62 -2.08 -15.49 -3.71
C TYR A 62 -2.31 -14.07 -4.27
N LYS A 63 -2.61 -13.94 -5.57
CA LYS A 63 -2.86 -12.63 -6.20
C LYS A 63 -4.04 -11.90 -5.56
N TRP A 64 -5.05 -12.62 -5.06
CA TRP A 64 -6.19 -12.02 -4.37
C TRP A 64 -5.81 -11.27 -3.08
N ILE A 65 -4.80 -11.74 -2.36
CA ILE A 65 -4.37 -11.13 -1.11
C ILE A 65 -3.81 -9.73 -1.37
N ILE A 66 -3.08 -9.54 -2.48
CA ILE A 66 -2.60 -8.21 -2.89
C ILE A 66 -3.73 -7.20 -3.03
N TYR A 67 -4.92 -7.62 -3.48
CA TYR A 67 -6.05 -6.71 -3.64
C TYR A 67 -6.68 -6.26 -2.32
N ILE A 68 -6.47 -7.00 -1.23
CA ILE A 68 -6.95 -6.68 0.12
C ILE A 68 -5.91 -5.86 0.90
N VAL A 69 -4.64 -6.00 0.52
CA VAL A 69 -3.52 -5.38 1.23
C VAL A 69 -3.36 -3.92 0.78
N PRO A 70 -3.63 -2.93 1.65
CA PRO A 70 -3.56 -1.52 1.28
C PRO A 70 -2.12 -1.06 0.98
N SER A 71 -1.11 -1.75 1.54
CA SER A 71 0.31 -1.45 1.29
C SER A 71 0.71 -1.66 -0.17
N SER A 72 0.06 -2.59 -0.90
CA SER A 72 0.35 -2.79 -2.31
C SER A 72 -0.07 -1.59 -3.14
N TYR A 73 -1.27 -1.06 -2.92
CA TYR A 73 -1.75 0.12 -3.64
C TYR A 73 -1.02 1.40 -3.25
N SER A 74 -0.61 1.55 -1.99
CA SER A 74 0.10 2.75 -1.53
C SER A 74 1.52 2.78 -2.08
N LEU A 75 2.28 1.69 -1.93
CA LEU A 75 3.60 1.52 -2.55
C LEU A 75 3.50 1.82 -4.03
N ARG A 76 2.41 1.34 -4.63
CA ARG A 76 2.18 1.55 -6.01
C ARG A 76 2.03 3.05 -6.34
N SER A 77 1.03 3.71 -5.75
CA SER A 77 0.78 5.14 -5.95
C SER A 77 2.01 6.02 -5.69
N LEU A 78 2.81 5.66 -4.67
CA LEU A 78 4.08 6.31 -4.34
C LEU A 78 5.12 6.13 -5.45
N ALA A 79 5.29 4.91 -5.98
CA ALA A 79 6.22 4.62 -7.06
C ALA A 79 5.92 5.46 -8.32
N VAL A 80 4.66 5.58 -8.74
CA VAL A 80 4.31 6.46 -9.87
C VAL A 80 4.62 7.92 -9.61
N SER A 81 4.39 8.38 -8.38
CA SER A 81 4.66 9.78 -8.04
C SER A 81 6.15 10.13 -8.02
N GLN A 82 7.04 9.15 -7.86
CA GLN A 82 8.49 9.36 -7.76
C GLN A 82 9.22 8.88 -9.01
N VAL A 83 9.15 7.59 -9.33
CA VAL A 83 9.90 6.94 -10.43
C VAL A 83 9.10 6.80 -11.72
N GLY A 84 7.79 7.04 -11.70
CA GLY A 84 6.95 7.03 -12.89
C GLY A 84 7.04 8.29 -13.75
N ILE A 85 7.81 9.30 -13.32
CA ILE A 85 7.91 10.59 -14.01
C ILE A 85 9.10 10.53 -14.98
N CYS A 86 8.78 10.40 -16.27
CA CYS A 86 9.71 10.67 -17.35
C CYS A 86 8.94 11.27 -18.52
N GLU A 87 8.83 12.60 -18.54
CA GLU A 87 8.16 13.34 -19.61
C GLU A 87 9.25 14.13 -20.35
N ASN A 88 9.43 13.86 -21.64
CA ASN A 88 10.41 14.56 -22.50
C ASN A 88 11.89 14.52 -22.01
N GLY A 89 12.30 13.47 -21.30
CA GLY A 89 13.68 13.31 -20.83
C GLY A 89 13.99 14.00 -19.51
N GLU A 90 13.01 14.66 -18.89
CA GLU A 90 13.15 15.29 -17.58
C GLU A 90 12.28 14.56 -16.54
N GLY A 91 12.90 14.17 -15.42
CA GLY A 91 12.22 13.50 -14.31
C GLY A 91 13.08 12.46 -13.60
N ASN A 92 12.70 12.12 -12.37
CA ASN A 92 13.45 11.19 -11.52
C ASN A 92 13.50 9.76 -12.09
N GLY A 93 12.57 9.40 -12.99
CA GLY A 93 12.52 8.09 -13.65
C GLY A 93 13.29 8.01 -14.98
N CYS A 94 13.82 9.12 -15.49
CA CYS A 94 14.53 9.17 -16.77
C CYS A 94 16.01 8.75 -16.69
N HIS A 95 16.56 8.59 -15.48
CA HIS A 95 17.94 8.12 -15.33
C HIS A 95 18.04 6.67 -15.82
N GLN A 96 19.16 6.34 -16.48
CA GLN A 96 19.42 4.98 -16.92
C GLN A 96 19.96 4.14 -15.77
N LEU A 97 19.59 2.86 -15.73
CA LEU A 97 20.10 1.93 -14.73
C LEU A 97 21.52 1.49 -15.11
N GLU A 98 22.53 2.03 -14.43
CA GLU A 98 23.91 1.54 -14.54
C GLU A 98 24.11 0.38 -13.56
N GLY A 99 24.44 -0.81 -14.08
CA GLY A 99 24.83 -1.97 -13.25
C GLY A 99 23.92 -3.20 -13.30
N LEU A 100 22.80 -3.18 -14.03
CA LEU A 100 22.06 -4.41 -14.35
C LEU A 100 22.66 -5.06 -15.61
N ALA A 101 23.10 -6.32 -15.49
CA ALA A 101 23.52 -7.10 -16.65
C ALA A 101 22.35 -7.19 -17.65
N ASN A 102 22.56 -6.69 -18.87
CA ASN A 102 21.66 -6.81 -20.03
C ASN A 102 20.36 -5.96 -20.00
N TYR A 103 20.29 -4.87 -19.22
CA TYR A 103 19.16 -3.92 -19.24
C TYR A 103 19.61 -2.49 -19.57
N THR A 104 19.16 -1.95 -20.70
CA THR A 104 19.50 -0.59 -21.19
C THR A 104 18.33 0.41 -21.09
N GLY A 105 17.26 0.04 -20.38
CA GLY A 105 16.08 0.88 -20.21
C GLY A 105 16.17 1.89 -19.07
N ASN A 106 15.24 2.85 -19.06
CA ASN A 106 15.11 3.84 -17.99
C ASN A 106 14.61 3.18 -16.69
N VAL A 107 14.91 3.81 -15.54
CA VAL A 107 14.40 3.39 -14.22
C VAL A 107 12.87 3.28 -14.23
N ALA A 108 12.18 4.19 -14.92
CA ALA A 108 10.73 4.15 -15.07
C ALA A 108 10.25 2.85 -15.75
N ASP A 109 10.88 2.43 -16.85
CA ASP A 109 10.46 1.26 -17.63
C ASP A 109 10.75 -0.05 -16.87
N TRP A 110 11.86 -0.09 -16.13
CA TRP A 110 12.16 -1.20 -15.23
C TRP A 110 11.15 -1.29 -14.09
N ALA A 111 10.87 -0.17 -13.41
CA ALA A 111 9.91 -0.12 -12.31
C ALA A 111 8.48 -0.48 -12.79
N GLN A 112 8.13 -0.13 -14.02
CA GLN A 112 6.85 -0.51 -14.63
C GLN A 112 6.75 -2.02 -14.88
N LYS A 113 7.82 -2.65 -15.35
CA LYS A 113 7.85 -4.11 -15.61
C LYS A 113 7.88 -4.93 -14.33
N GLU A 114 8.67 -4.53 -13.34
CA GLU A 114 8.82 -5.28 -12.09
C GLU A 114 7.56 -5.17 -11.20
N PHE A 115 6.95 -3.99 -11.15
CA PHE A 115 5.80 -3.71 -10.26
C PHE A 115 4.43 -3.71 -10.98
N GLU A 116 4.40 -4.02 -12.28
CA GLU A 116 3.22 -3.93 -13.18
C GLU A 116 2.49 -2.59 -13.04
N PHE A 117 3.24 -1.52 -13.31
CA PHE A 117 2.78 -0.17 -13.09
C PHE A 117 2.21 0.52 -14.31
N ASN A 118 0.92 0.86 -14.31
CA ASN A 118 0.35 1.76 -15.32
C ASN A 118 0.22 3.19 -14.78
N PRO A 119 1.02 4.18 -15.27
CA PRO A 119 0.94 5.57 -14.82
C PRO A 119 -0.41 6.25 -15.17
N GLU A 120 -1.10 5.79 -16.22
CA GLU A 120 -2.45 6.28 -16.57
C GLU A 120 -3.50 5.96 -15.49
N ASN A 121 -3.31 4.88 -14.73
CA ASN A 121 -4.28 4.42 -13.74
C ASN A 121 -4.05 5.01 -12.33
N ARG A 122 -3.18 6.03 -12.19
CA ARG A 122 -2.84 6.66 -10.89
C ARG A 122 -4.04 7.03 -10.03
N TYR A 123 -5.11 7.54 -10.64
CA TYR A 123 -6.35 7.89 -9.95
C TYR A 123 -7.16 6.69 -9.49
N LYS A 124 -7.12 5.55 -10.22
CA LYS A 124 -7.82 4.32 -9.82
C LYS A 124 -7.23 3.75 -8.53
N TYR A 125 -5.90 3.72 -8.42
CA TYR A 125 -5.23 3.26 -7.20
C TYR A 125 -5.55 4.16 -6.00
N MET A 126 -5.60 5.48 -6.21
CA MET A 126 -5.98 6.43 -5.17
C MET A 126 -7.45 6.26 -4.73
N LEU A 127 -8.38 6.07 -5.67
CA LEU A 127 -9.78 5.83 -5.37
C LEU A 127 -10.00 4.54 -4.58
N VAL A 128 -9.28 3.46 -4.93
CA VAL A 128 -9.32 2.20 -4.18
C VAL A 128 -8.82 2.38 -2.75
N LEU A 129 -7.71 3.14 -2.57
CA LEU A 129 -7.19 3.49 -1.24
C LEU A 129 -8.19 4.28 -0.40
N ILE A 130 -8.87 5.27 -0.99
CA ILE A 130 -9.91 6.04 -0.30
C ILE A 130 -11.09 5.13 0.07
N GLY A 131 -11.51 4.25 -0.84
CA GLY A 131 -12.57 3.27 -0.59
C GLY A 131 -12.23 2.35 0.59
N MET A 132 -11.03 1.77 0.59
CA MET A 132 -10.54 0.93 1.70
C MET A 132 -10.47 1.70 3.02
N TRP A 133 -10.05 2.96 2.99
CA TRP A 133 -10.01 3.82 4.16
C TRP A 133 -11.41 4.06 4.76
N VAL A 134 -12.42 4.37 3.93
CA VAL A 134 -13.81 4.55 4.37
C VAL A 134 -14.39 3.25 4.94
N ILE A 135 -14.13 2.11 4.28
CA ILE A 135 -14.56 0.79 4.77
C ILE A 135 -13.98 0.52 6.15
N LEU A 136 -12.69 0.80 6.35
CA LEU A 136 -12.01 0.54 7.61
C LEU A 136 -12.52 1.45 8.74
N GLN A 137 -12.85 2.72 8.45
CA GLN A 137 -13.54 3.58 9.41
C GLN A 137 -14.94 3.06 9.77
N THR A 138 -15.68 2.56 8.78
CA THR A 138 -17.01 1.99 9.01
C THR A 138 -16.92 0.75 9.90
N CYS A 139 -15.93 -0.12 9.67
CA CYS A 139 -15.67 -1.28 10.52
C CYS A 139 -15.32 -0.89 11.97
N ILE A 140 -14.51 0.15 12.18
CA ILE A 140 -14.18 0.64 13.53
C ILE A 140 -15.42 1.19 14.23
N TYR A 141 -16.22 2.00 13.53
CA TYR A 141 -17.46 2.54 14.08
C TYR A 141 -18.42 1.40 14.51
N LEU A 142 -18.59 0.39 13.65
CA LEU A 142 -19.40 -0.79 13.96
C LEU A 142 -18.81 -1.57 15.15
N THR A 143 -17.48 -1.71 15.21
CA THR A 143 -16.81 -2.42 16.30
C THR A 143 -17.01 -1.69 17.62
N LEU A 144 -16.83 -0.38 17.67
CA LEU A 144 -17.09 0.41 18.88
C LEU A 144 -18.57 0.39 19.29
N LYS A 145 -19.48 0.31 18.31
CA LYS A 145 -20.92 0.22 18.55
C LYS A 145 -21.38 -1.14 19.09
N TYR A 146 -20.81 -2.23 18.59
CA TYR A 146 -21.25 -3.60 18.92
C TYR A 146 -20.36 -4.31 19.95
N VAL A 147 -19.07 -4.04 19.96
CA VAL A 147 -18.09 -4.59 20.91
C VAL A 147 -17.97 -3.63 22.10
N SER A 148 -19.01 -3.63 22.94
CA SER A 148 -18.98 -2.97 24.25
C SER A 148 -18.29 -3.87 25.28
N HIS A 149 -16.96 -3.90 25.30
CA HIS A 149 -16.20 -4.45 26.44
C HIS A 149 -16.30 -3.56 27.70
N LEU A 150 -16.86 -2.35 27.59
CA LEU A 150 -17.05 -1.37 28.68
C LEU A 150 -18.25 -1.63 29.61
N LYS A 151 -18.95 -2.77 29.45
CA LYS A 151 -20.00 -3.19 30.41
C LYS A 151 -19.50 -4.17 31.47
N ARG A 152 -18.18 -4.23 31.70
CA ARG A 152 -17.57 -4.98 32.81
C ARG A 152 -16.68 -4.07 33.63
#